data_AF-A0AAW2X4F1-F1
#
_entry.id   AF-A0AAW2X4F1-F1
#
_cell.length_a   1.000
_cell.length_b   1.000
_cell.length_c   1.000
_cell.angle_alpha   90.00
_cell.angle_beta   90.00
_cell.angle_gamma   90.00
#
_symmetry.space_group_name_H-M   'P 1'
#
loop_
_entity.id
_entity.type
_entity.pdbx_description
1 polymer ?
#
loop_
_entity_poly.entity_id
_entity_poly.type
_entity_poly.pdbx_seq_one_letter_code
_entity_poly.pdbx_strand_id
1 'polypeptide(L)'
;MEATAAGVMILGWPMEADQFLNARLLVEYKGAAVQVSEGGDTVPDATELARKIAESMNGDTVERVRAKELRNKALEAIKVGGSSTRDLDVLVQELAKLQVTNAR
;
A
#
# COMPACT_ATOMS: atom_id res chain seq x y z
N MET A 1 -3.32 2.96 4.97
CA MET A 1 -2.11 2.90 4.13
C MET A 1 -1.49 4.28 4.03
N GLU A 2 -0.45 4.56 4.82
CA GLU A 2 0.14 5.90 4.92
C GLU A 2 1.07 6.23 3.75
N ALA A 3 2.02 5.33 3.44
CA ALA A 3 2.98 5.53 2.36
C ALA A 3 2.29 5.72 0.99
N THR A 4 1.23 4.96 0.72
CA THR A 4 0.40 5.12 -0.48
C THR A 4 -0.28 6.49 -0.52
N ALA A 5 -0.82 6.98 0.59
CA ALA A 5 -1.45 8.30 0.66
C ALA A 5 -0.42 9.44 0.56
N ALA A 6 0.80 9.25 1.03
CA ALA A 6 1.90 10.18 0.83
C ALA A 6 2.48 10.13 -0.60
N GLY A 7 2.27 9.02 -1.32
CA GLY A 7 2.84 8.78 -2.64
C GLY A 7 4.35 8.58 -2.61
N VAL A 8 4.83 7.93 -1.55
CA VAL A 8 6.24 7.57 -1.37
C VAL A 8 6.44 6.10 -1.72
N MET A 9 7.54 5.82 -2.41
CA MET A 9 7.98 4.46 -2.70
C MET A 9 8.38 3.75 -1.40
N ILE A 10 8.00 2.47 -1.29
CA ILE A 10 8.33 1.64 -0.13
C ILE A 10 9.57 0.80 -0.44
N LEU A 11 10.53 0.79 0.47
CA LEU A 11 11.58 -0.24 0.50
C LEU A 11 11.08 -1.38 1.41
N GLY A 12 10.67 -2.48 0.79
CA GLY A 12 10.04 -3.60 1.47
C GLY A 12 11.06 -4.53 2.13
N TRP A 13 10.82 -4.85 3.39
CA TRP A 13 11.49 -5.90 4.15
C TRP A 13 10.42 -6.69 4.93
N PRO A 14 9.74 -7.66 4.28
CA PRO A 14 8.73 -8.45 4.96
C PRO A 14 9.36 -9.37 6.00
N MET A 15 8.78 -9.36 7.20
CA MET A 15 9.27 -10.15 8.35
C MET A 15 8.36 -11.34 8.63
N GLU A 16 7.04 -11.11 8.68
CA GLU A 16 6.07 -12.13 9.10
C GLU A 16 4.71 -11.99 8.40
N ALA A 17 3.89 -13.05 8.53
CA ALA A 17 2.47 -13.07 8.17
C ALA A 17 2.18 -12.62 6.74
N ASP A 18 1.23 -11.71 6.56
CA ASP A 18 0.76 -11.21 5.27
C ASP A 18 1.72 -10.20 4.63
N GLN A 19 2.79 -9.79 5.32
CA GLN A 19 3.75 -8.82 4.80
C GLN A 19 4.43 -9.32 3.52
N PHE A 20 4.68 -10.62 3.38
CA PHE A 20 5.22 -11.21 2.16
C PHE A 20 4.28 -11.03 0.98
N LEU A 21 2.97 -11.21 1.19
CA LEU A 21 1.95 -11.00 0.16
C LEU A 21 1.82 -9.50 -0.17
N ASN A 22 1.88 -8.64 0.85
CA ASN A 22 1.84 -7.19 0.67
C ASN A 22 3.07 -6.67 -0.10
N ALA A 23 4.26 -7.19 0.21
CA ALA A 23 5.50 -6.89 -0.52
C ALA A 23 5.39 -7.33 -1.98
N ARG A 24 4.95 -8.57 -2.22
CA ARG A 24 4.72 -9.10 -3.57
C ARG A 24 3.71 -8.27 -4.35
N LEU A 25 2.60 -7.89 -3.73
CA LEU A 25 1.59 -7.01 -4.32
C LEU A 25 2.20 -5.68 -4.77
N LEU A 26 2.98 -5.04 -3.90
CA LEU A 26 3.55 -3.72 -4.16
C LEU A 26 4.69 -3.75 -5.19
N VAL A 27 5.51 -4.80 -5.17
CA VAL A 27 6.65 -4.98 -6.07
C VAL A 27 6.19 -5.51 -7.44
N GLU A 28 5.57 -6.69 -7.49
CA GLU A 28 5.27 -7.37 -8.76
C GLU A 28 4.05 -6.78 -9.48
N TYR A 29 2.99 -6.45 -8.73
CA TYR A 29 1.70 -6.10 -9.34
C TYR A 29 1.46 -4.60 -9.43
N LYS A 30 1.98 -3.82 -8.48
CA LYS A 30 1.86 -2.36 -8.51
C LYS A 30 3.13 -1.65 -9.00
N GLY A 31 4.28 -2.31 -8.92
CA GLY A 31 5.57 -1.72 -9.28
C GLY A 31 5.86 -0.41 -8.55
N ALA A 32 5.42 -0.27 -7.30
CA ALA A 32 5.52 0.95 -6.49
C ALA A 32 6.42 0.79 -5.25
N ALA A 33 7.11 -0.35 -5.16
CA ALA A 33 8.03 -0.68 -4.08
C ALA A 33 9.20 -1.49 -4.63
N VAL A 34 10.30 -1.50 -3.86
CA VAL A 34 11.47 -2.34 -4.11
C VAL A 34 11.67 -3.23 -2.89
N GLN A 35 11.82 -4.54 -3.07
CA GLN A 35 12.17 -5.43 -1.97
C GLN A 35 13.69 -5.40 -1.74
N VAL A 36 14.10 -4.97 -0.54
CA VAL A 36 15.53 -4.83 -0.20
C VAL A 36 16.07 -6.04 0.56
N SER A 37 15.21 -6.73 1.30
CA SER A 37 15.53 -7.95 2.06
C SER A 37 14.23 -8.72 2.36
N GLU A 38 14.33 -9.84 3.06
CA GLU A 38 13.21 -10.63 3.57
C GLU A 38 13.63 -11.47 4.78
N GLY A 39 12.66 -11.80 5.62
CA GLY A 39 12.87 -12.63 6.81
C GLY A 39 13.42 -11.85 8.00
N GLY A 40 13.05 -12.31 9.20
CA GLY A 40 13.54 -11.74 10.46
C GLY A 40 14.63 -12.55 11.15
N ASP A 41 14.82 -13.81 10.73
CA ASP A 41 15.73 -14.76 11.40
C ASP A 41 17.17 -14.66 10.91
N THR A 42 17.42 -13.86 9.86
CA THR A 42 18.75 -13.68 9.28
C THR A 42 19.08 -12.20 9.14
N VAL A 43 20.31 -11.85 9.51
CA VAL A 43 20.86 -10.52 9.24
C VAL A 43 21.30 -10.50 7.78
N PRO A 44 20.71 -9.65 6.92
CA PRO A 44 21.16 -9.55 5.54
C PRO A 44 22.58 -9.01 5.48
N ASP A 45 23.30 -9.35 4.39
CA ASP A 45 24.60 -8.77 4.14
C ASP A 45 24.49 -7.23 4.07
N ALA A 46 25.20 -6.55 4.95
CA ALA A 46 25.10 -5.10 5.10
C ALA A 46 25.55 -4.35 3.83
N THR A 47 26.51 -4.91 3.09
CA THR A 47 27.02 -4.31 1.85
C THR A 47 25.98 -4.42 0.75
N GLU A 48 25.36 -5.59 0.58
CA GLU A 48 24.28 -5.80 -0.38
C GLU A 48 23.05 -4.93 -0.05
N LEU A 49 22.66 -4.86 1.22
CA LEU A 49 21.55 -4.02 1.66
C LEU A 49 21.83 -2.54 1.39
N ALA A 50 23.01 -2.04 1.75
CA ALA A 50 23.40 -0.65 1.50
C ALA A 50 23.40 -0.34 -0.01
N ARG A 51 23.90 -1.27 -0.84
CA ARG A 51 23.89 -1.14 -2.30
C ARG A 51 22.46 -1.03 -2.84
N LYS A 52 21.56 -1.95 -2.46
CA LYS A 52 20.15 -1.92 -2.90
C LYS A 52 19.44 -0.64 -2.50
N ILE A 53 19.66 -0.16 -1.27
CA ILE A 53 19.10 1.11 -0.79
C ILE A 53 19.64 2.27 -1.62
N ALA A 54 20.96 2.35 -1.83
CA ALA A 54 21.59 3.41 -2.59
C ALA A 54 21.09 3.47 -4.04
N GLU A 55 20.98 2.31 -4.71
CA GLU A 55 20.43 2.19 -6.06
C GLU A 55 18.97 2.66 -6.12
N SER A 56 18.15 2.28 -5.13
CA SER A 56 16.74 2.68 -5.05
C SER A 56 16.53 4.17 -4.73
N MET A 57 17.53 4.82 -4.14
CA MET A 57 17.49 6.24 -3.78
C MET A 57 17.97 7.14 -4.91
N ASN A 58 18.57 6.60 -5.97
CA ASN A 58 19.16 7.38 -7.04
C ASN A 58 18.13 7.73 -8.14
N GLY A 59 17.78 9.02 -8.24
CA GLY A 59 16.92 9.55 -9.30
C GLY A 59 15.41 9.30 -9.11
N ASP A 60 14.62 9.74 -10.09
CA ASP A 60 13.17 9.51 -10.13
C ASP A 60 12.94 8.15 -10.81
N THR A 61 12.87 7.09 -9.99
CA THR A 61 12.66 5.72 -10.48
C THR A 61 11.21 5.49 -10.91
N VAL A 62 10.98 4.44 -11.72
CA VAL A 62 9.64 4.06 -12.16
C VAL A 62 8.73 3.81 -10.95
N GLU A 63 9.26 3.21 -9.89
CA GLU A 63 8.54 2.91 -8.66
C GLU A 63 8.07 4.18 -7.94
N ARG A 64 8.86 5.26 -7.94
CA ARG A 64 8.43 6.56 -7.40
C ARG A 64 7.31 7.18 -8.21
N VAL A 65 7.35 7.04 -9.54
CA VAL A 65 6.25 7.48 -10.41
C VAL A 65 4.98 6.68 -10.10
N ARG A 66 5.08 5.35 -10.01
CA ARG A 66 3.96 4.48 -9.64
C ARG A 66 3.41 4.77 -8.24
N ALA A 67 4.26 5.08 -7.27
CA ALA A 67 3.83 5.48 -5.93
C ALA A 67 2.99 6.78 -5.97
N LYS A 68 3.41 7.78 -6.76
CA LYS A 68 2.64 9.01 -6.99
C LYS A 68 1.29 8.72 -7.71
N GLU A 69 1.26 7.79 -8.66
CA GLU A 69 0.02 7.36 -9.33
C GLU A 69 -0.95 6.69 -8.35
N LEU A 70 -0.45 5.79 -7.49
CA LEU A 70 -1.27 5.14 -6.47
C LEU A 70 -1.84 6.14 -5.47
N ARG A 71 -1.06 7.15 -5.06
CA ARG A 71 -1.57 8.26 -4.25
C ARG A 71 -2.76 8.93 -4.91
N ASN A 72 -2.62 9.30 -6.18
CA ASN A 72 -3.68 9.99 -6.89
C ASN A 72 -4.96 9.12 -6.93
N LYS A 73 -4.83 7.82 -7.21
CA LYS A 73 -5.97 6.89 -7.15
C LYS A 73 -6.59 6.78 -5.76
N ALA A 74 -5.77 6.75 -4.71
CA ALA A 74 -6.26 6.71 -3.33
C ALA A 74 -7.03 7.98 -2.97
N LEU A 75 -6.50 9.16 -3.30
CA LEU A 75 -7.17 10.44 -3.07
C LEU A 75 -8.48 10.55 -3.85
N GLU A 76 -8.50 10.08 -5.10
CA GLU A 76 -9.71 10.04 -5.93
C GLU A 76 -10.78 9.08 -5.39
N ALA A 77 -10.37 7.99 -4.74
CA ALA A 77 -11.30 7.04 -4.14
C ALA A 77 -11.97 7.58 -2.87
N ILE A 78 -11.25 8.37 -2.06
CA ILE A 78 -11.74 8.87 -0.76
C ILE A 78 -12.37 10.27 -0.81
N LYS A 79 -12.25 11.01 -1.91
CA LYS A 79 -12.88 12.33 -2.04
C LYS A 79 -14.41 12.23 -1.88
N VAL A 80 -15.07 13.37 -1.71
CA VAL A 80 -16.54 13.43 -1.70
C VAL A 80 -17.07 12.88 -3.03
N GLY A 81 -17.95 11.88 -2.94
CA GLY A 81 -18.48 11.17 -4.11
C GLY A 81 -17.50 10.18 -4.78
N GLY A 82 -16.31 9.98 -4.21
CA GLY A 82 -15.34 8.95 -4.61
C GLY A 82 -15.85 7.53 -4.32
N SER A 83 -15.22 6.52 -4.95
CA SER A 83 -15.70 5.14 -4.85
C SER A 83 -15.74 4.62 -3.42
N SER A 84 -14.66 4.79 -2.66
CA SER A 84 -14.59 4.29 -1.27
C SER A 84 -15.58 5.01 -0.35
N THR A 85 -15.80 6.31 -0.56
CA THR A 85 -16.81 7.08 0.18
C THR A 85 -18.21 6.56 -0.12
N ARG A 86 -18.55 6.35 -1.40
CA ARG A 86 -19.86 5.82 -1.81
C ARG A 86 -20.11 4.40 -1.30
N ASP A 87 -19.10 3.54 -1.37
CA ASP A 87 -19.23 2.15 -0.90
C ASP A 87 -19.47 2.11 0.61
N LEU A 88 -18.82 3.00 1.37
CA LEU A 88 -19.07 3.16 2.80
C LEU A 88 -20.48 3.70 3.09
N ASP A 89 -20.94 4.69 2.32
CA ASP A 89 -22.31 5.22 2.45
C ASP A 89 -23.36 4.13 2.22
N VAL A 90 -23.16 3.29 1.19
CA VAL A 90 -24.03 2.14 0.90
C VAL A 90 -24.01 1.15 2.06
N LEU A 91 -22.84 0.80 2.59
CA LEU A 91 -22.74 -0.10 3.74
C LEU A 91 -23.52 0.44 4.95
N VAL A 92 -23.37 1.72 5.27
CA VAL A 92 -24.10 2.37 6.38
C VAL A 92 -25.61 2.33 6.15
N GLN A 93 -26.07 2.57 4.93
CA GLN A 93 -27.49 2.49 4.58
C GLN A 93 -28.04 1.07 4.75
N GLU A 94 -27.30 0.04 4.31
CA GLU A 94 -27.74 -1.35 4.49
C GLU A 94 -27.81 -1.74 5.98
N LEU A 95 -26.84 -1.33 6.78
CA LEU A 95 -26.87 -1.58 8.23
C LEU A 95 -28.05 -0.86 8.91
N ALA A 96 -28.38 0.37 8.49
CA ALA A 96 -29.53 1.10 9.02
C ALA A 96 -30.86 0.39 8.70
N LYS A 97 -31.01 -0.19 7.50
CA LYS A 97 -32.20 -0.97 7.12
C LYS A 97 -32.39 -2.19 8.01
N LEU A 98 -31.30 -2.87 8.38
CA LEU A 98 -31.35 -4.04 9.28
C LEU A 98 -31.82 -3.67 10.69
N GLN A 99 -31.36 -2.53 11.22
CA GLN A 99 -31.80 -2.05 12.54
C GLN A 99 -33.29 -1.69 12.58
N VAL A 100 -33.80 -1.05 11.53
CA VAL A 100 -35.23 -0.73 11.42
C VAL A 100 -36.09 -2.00 11.32
N THR A 101 -35.56 -3.06 10.70
CA THR A 101 -36.27 -4.34 10.56
C THR A 101 -36.33 -5.10 11.89
N ASN A 102 -35.26 -5.07 12.70
CA ASN A 102 -35.22 -5.75 14.01
C ASN A 102 -35.98 -5.01 15.13
N ALA A 103 -36.37 -3.75 14.91
CA ALA A 103 -37.13 -2.94 15.87
C ALA A 103 -38.66 -3.00 15.65
N ARG A 104 -39.13 -3.81 14.70
CA ARG A 104 -40.55 -4.14 14.45
C ARG A 104 -40.83 -5.57 14.86
#